data_AF-A0A1H9P066-F1
#
_entry.id   AF-A0A1H9P066-F1
#
_cell.length_a   1.000
_cell.length_b   1.000
_cell.length_c   1.000
_cell.angle_alpha   90.00
_cell.angle_beta   90.00
_cell.angle_gamma   90.00
#
_symmetry.space_group_name_H-M   'P 1'
#
loop_
_entity.id
_entity.type
_entity.pdbx_description
1 polymer ?
#
loop_
_entity_poly.entity_id
_entity_poly.type
_entity_poly.pdbx_seq_one_letter_code
_entity_poly.pdbx_strand_id
1 'polypeptide(L)'
;MVSLATRHVMQANKSKNTKPELKVRAALRAAGLTGYRLHWKKAPGKPDICFPGRKIAIFVNGCFWHRCPHCNLALPKSNVDFWVAKFERNVSRDERDRLLLAQDGWTVLVIWECRLKKGRFDATMSDLIRQIRRASAPGARTQARVIEVGATAPWKLRERRVRARRRNRR
;
A
#
# COMPACT_ATOMS: atom_id res chain seq x y z
N MET A 1 -15.40 28.89 -3.50
CA MET A 1 -14.13 29.29 -2.85
C MET A 1 -13.77 28.23 -1.81
N VAL A 2 -12.58 27.60 -1.87
CA VAL A 2 -12.17 26.58 -0.90
C VAL A 2 -11.83 27.29 0.42
N SER A 3 -12.40 26.85 1.55
CA SER A 3 -12.23 27.55 2.83
C SER A 3 -10.77 27.57 3.29
N LEU A 4 -10.38 28.58 4.08
CA LEU A 4 -9.04 28.69 4.67
C LEU A 4 -8.68 27.46 5.53
N ALA A 5 -9.68 26.82 6.13
CA ALA A 5 -9.52 25.55 6.84
C ALA A 5 -9.21 24.40 5.89
N THR A 6 -9.95 24.28 4.77
CA THR A 6 -9.74 23.23 3.78
C THR A 6 -8.37 23.36 3.09
N ARG A 7 -7.89 24.58 2.79
CA ARG A 7 -6.53 24.78 2.25
C ARG A 7 -5.44 24.38 3.25
N HIS A 8 -5.59 24.69 4.54
CA HIS A 8 -4.61 24.32 5.56
C HIS A 8 -4.57 22.81 5.78
N VAL A 9 -5.74 22.14 5.74
CA VAL A 9 -5.83 20.67 5.76
C VAL A 9 -5.16 20.06 4.52
N MET A 10 -5.33 20.66 3.34
CA MET A 10 -4.67 20.20 2.12
C MET A 10 -3.15 20.43 2.13
N GLN A 11 -2.66 21.53 2.71
CA GLN A 11 -1.21 21.79 2.86
C GLN A 11 -0.57 20.92 3.95
N ALA A 12 -1.31 20.58 5.01
CA ALA A 12 -0.83 19.70 6.07
C ALA A 12 -0.77 18.22 5.66
N ASN A 13 -1.40 17.84 4.54
CA ASN A 13 -1.32 16.50 3.98
C ASN A 13 0.06 16.24 3.38
N LYS A 14 0.98 15.75 4.21
CA LYS A 14 2.31 15.33 3.80
C LYS A 14 2.22 14.11 2.88
N SER A 15 3.05 14.08 1.84
CA SER A 15 3.15 12.96 0.91
C SER A 15 4.00 11.78 1.44
N LYS A 16 4.66 11.95 2.60
CA LYS A 16 5.59 11.00 3.22
C LYS A 16 5.64 11.20 4.72
N ASN A 17 6.07 10.17 5.45
CA ASN A 17 6.16 10.17 6.90
C ASN A 17 4.83 10.59 7.55
N THR A 18 3.73 10.14 6.96
CA THR A 18 2.41 10.37 7.52
C THR A 18 2.28 9.68 8.88
N LYS A 19 1.37 10.16 9.74
CA LYS A 19 1.08 9.52 11.03
C LYS A 19 0.86 7.99 10.92
N PRO A 20 0.06 7.48 9.96
CA PRO A 20 -0.09 6.03 9.79
C PRO A 20 1.22 5.32 9.39
N GLU A 21 2.03 5.89 8.49
CA GLU A 21 3.34 5.31 8.13
C GLU A 21 4.27 5.19 9.34
N LEU A 22 4.35 6.25 10.18
CA LEU A 22 5.20 6.25 11.37
C LEU A 22 4.75 5.18 12.38
N LYS A 23 3.43 4.99 12.57
CA LYS A 23 2.88 3.94 13.43
C LYS A 23 3.25 2.54 12.94
N VAL A 24 3.09 2.29 11.64
CA VAL A 24 3.47 1.00 11.04
C VAL A 24 4.96 0.75 11.23
N ARG A 25 5.81 1.76 10.99
CA ARG A 25 7.26 1.65 11.18
C ARG A 25 7.65 1.33 12.63
N ALA A 26 7.02 1.99 13.61
CA ALA A 26 7.27 1.73 15.01
C ALA A 26 6.91 0.28 15.38
N ALA A 27 5.74 -0.21 14.93
CA ALA A 27 5.30 -1.56 15.20
C ALA A 27 6.15 -2.62 14.48
N LEU A 28 6.60 -2.38 13.24
CA LEU A 28 7.54 -3.28 12.55
C LEU A 28 8.87 -3.41 13.30
N ARG A 29 9.40 -2.29 13.83
CA ARG A 29 10.62 -2.31 14.65
C ARG A 29 10.43 -3.07 15.95
N ALA A 30 9.32 -2.83 16.66
CA ALA A 30 8.98 -3.56 17.88
C ALA A 30 8.85 -5.07 17.63
N ALA A 31 8.41 -5.47 16.43
CA ALA A 31 8.30 -6.88 16.01
C ALA A 31 9.64 -7.51 15.53
N GLY A 32 10.76 -6.78 15.63
CA GLY A 32 12.08 -7.25 15.20
C GLY A 32 12.31 -7.26 13.69
N LEU A 33 11.41 -6.66 12.90
CA LEU A 33 11.53 -6.58 11.45
C LEU A 33 12.39 -5.37 11.07
N THR A 34 13.71 -5.58 10.96
CA THR A 34 14.70 -4.56 10.61
C THR A 34 15.17 -4.70 9.15
N GLY A 35 15.93 -3.71 8.66
CA GLY A 35 16.52 -3.76 7.31
C GLY A 35 15.59 -3.36 6.16
N TYR A 36 14.39 -2.83 6.45
CA TYR A 36 13.52 -2.27 5.43
C TYR A 36 14.04 -0.93 4.88
N ARG A 37 13.74 -0.66 3.61
CA ARG A 37 13.97 0.63 2.96
C ARG A 37 12.64 1.38 2.87
N LEU A 38 12.71 2.70 2.98
CA LEU A 38 11.55 3.58 2.86
C LEU A 38 11.51 4.20 1.47
N HIS A 39 10.32 4.33 0.89
CA HIS A 39 10.08 5.10 -0.34
C HIS A 39 11.07 4.75 -1.47
N TRP A 40 11.33 3.46 -1.67
CA TRP A 40 12.44 3.00 -2.50
C TRP A 40 12.17 3.25 -3.99
N LYS A 41 12.91 4.19 -4.58
CA LYS A 41 12.72 4.67 -5.96
C LYS A 41 12.95 3.59 -7.03
N LYS A 42 13.65 2.50 -6.71
CA LYS A 42 13.95 1.41 -7.65
C LYS A 42 12.80 0.41 -7.80
N ALA A 43 11.79 0.45 -6.92
CA ALA A 43 10.59 -0.35 -7.03
C ALA A 43 9.46 0.44 -7.71
N PRO A 44 8.67 -0.19 -8.61
CA PRO A 44 7.44 0.40 -9.16
C PRO A 44 6.51 0.89 -8.03
N GLY A 45 5.86 2.03 -8.25
CA GLY A 45 4.98 2.67 -7.26
C GLY A 45 5.63 3.22 -6.00
N LYS A 46 6.94 3.07 -5.82
CA LYS A 46 7.69 3.63 -4.69
C LYS A 46 7.02 3.30 -3.34
N PRO A 47 6.98 2.02 -2.96
CA PRO A 47 6.31 1.58 -1.74
C PRO A 47 6.82 2.33 -0.52
N ASP A 48 5.93 2.61 0.43
CA ASP A 48 6.25 3.34 1.65
C ASP A 48 7.32 2.63 2.46
N ILE A 49 7.18 1.31 2.56
CA ILE A 49 8.12 0.42 3.23
C ILE A 49 8.37 -0.78 2.32
N CYS A 50 9.61 -1.20 2.17
CA CYS A 50 9.93 -2.40 1.40
C CYS A 50 11.12 -3.16 1.98
N PHE A 51 11.16 -4.47 1.72
CA PHE A 51 12.29 -5.35 2.01
C PHE A 51 12.85 -5.87 0.68
N PRO A 52 13.83 -5.19 0.06
CA PRO A 52 14.31 -5.56 -1.27
C PRO A 52 14.85 -6.99 -1.35
N GLY A 53 15.61 -7.44 -0.33
CA GLY A 53 16.14 -8.81 -0.29
C GLY A 53 15.08 -9.90 -0.17
N ARG A 54 13.88 -9.55 0.30
CA ARG A 54 12.74 -10.47 0.48
C ARG A 54 11.64 -10.25 -0.57
N LYS A 55 11.82 -9.28 -1.47
CA LYS A 55 10.81 -8.80 -2.43
C LYS A 55 9.45 -8.53 -1.78
N ILE A 56 9.42 -7.81 -0.67
CA ILE A 56 8.17 -7.39 0.00
C ILE A 56 8.00 -5.89 -0.16
N ALA A 57 6.85 -5.46 -0.67
CA ALA A 57 6.45 -4.06 -0.79
C ALA A 57 5.22 -3.82 0.09
N ILE A 58 5.24 -2.75 0.89
CA ILE A 58 4.14 -2.38 1.79
C ILE A 58 3.70 -0.97 1.42
N PHE A 59 2.42 -0.83 1.12
CA PHE A 59 1.75 0.45 0.83
C PHE A 59 0.84 0.82 1.98
N VAL A 60 0.98 2.03 2.49
CA VAL A 60 0.14 2.60 3.55
C VAL A 60 -0.76 3.65 2.92
N ASN A 61 -1.92 3.20 2.43
CA ASN A 61 -2.82 4.02 1.64
C ASN A 61 -3.74 4.86 2.52
N GLY A 62 -3.67 6.18 2.34
CA GLY A 62 -4.66 7.11 2.89
C GLY A 62 -6.03 6.87 2.27
N CYS A 63 -7.06 6.71 3.11
CA CYS A 63 -8.37 6.27 2.63
C CYS A 63 -8.99 7.26 1.63
N PHE A 64 -8.83 8.56 1.87
CA PHE A 64 -9.37 9.62 1.03
C PHE A 64 -8.73 9.65 -0.37
N TRP A 65 -7.40 9.61 -0.45
CA TRP A 65 -6.65 9.79 -1.70
C TRP A 65 -6.71 8.60 -2.65
N HIS A 66 -6.77 7.40 -2.07
CA HIS A 66 -6.77 6.13 -2.82
C HIS A 66 -8.17 5.49 -2.89
N ARG A 67 -9.21 6.20 -2.42
CA ARG A 67 -10.60 5.75 -2.41
C ARG A 67 -10.78 4.37 -1.77
N CYS A 68 -10.56 4.31 -0.47
CA CYS A 68 -10.68 3.07 0.31
C CYS A 68 -12.06 2.41 0.08
N PRO A 69 -12.10 1.11 -0.27
CA PRO A 69 -13.37 0.39 -0.47
C PRO A 69 -14.15 0.17 0.84
N HIS A 70 -13.50 0.29 2.01
CA HIS A 70 -14.14 0.10 3.32
C HIS A 70 -14.75 1.37 3.90
N CYS A 71 -14.43 2.54 3.35
CA CYS A 71 -14.89 3.80 3.87
C CYS A 71 -15.79 4.45 2.84
N ASN A 72 -17.05 4.73 3.21
CA ASN A 72 -17.95 5.51 2.37
C ASN A 72 -17.55 6.99 2.43
N LEU A 73 -16.56 7.37 1.62
CA LEU A 73 -15.94 8.70 1.64
C LEU A 73 -16.68 9.64 0.69
N ALA A 74 -17.25 10.70 1.24
CA ALA A 74 -17.89 11.76 0.46
C ALA A 74 -16.89 12.40 -0.52
N LEU A 75 -17.39 12.73 -1.72
CA LEU A 75 -16.66 13.56 -2.67
C LEU A 75 -16.67 15.02 -2.17
N PRO A 76 -15.58 15.78 -2.37
CA PRO A 76 -15.60 17.21 -2.14
C PRO A 76 -16.70 17.88 -2.98
N LYS A 77 -17.52 18.72 -2.34
CA LYS A 77 -18.64 19.44 -3.00
C LYS A 77 -18.20 20.48 -4.04
N SER A 78 -16.90 20.74 -4.17
CA SER A 78 -16.35 21.75 -5.09
C SER A 78 -15.30 21.10 -5.99
N ASN A 79 -15.26 21.52 -7.27
CA ASN A 79 -14.37 20.97 -8.30
C ASN A 79 -14.51 19.45 -8.46
N VAL A 80 -15.76 18.96 -8.50
CA VAL A 80 -16.09 17.53 -8.52
C VAL A 80 -15.35 16.81 -9.65
N ASP A 81 -15.41 17.32 -10.88
CA ASP A 81 -14.77 16.70 -12.05
C ASP A 81 -13.25 16.55 -11.89
N PHE A 82 -12.61 17.59 -11.34
CA PHE A 82 -11.19 17.54 -11.01
C PHE A 82 -10.89 16.43 -9.98
N TRP A 83 -11.71 16.31 -8.94
CA TRP A 83 -11.52 15.30 -7.90
C TRP A 83 -11.78 13.89 -8.42
N VAL A 84 -12.84 13.69 -9.21
CA VAL A 84 -13.15 12.41 -9.87
C VAL A 84 -11.97 11.98 -10.74
N ALA A 85 -11.54 12.82 -11.68
CA ALA A 85 -10.41 12.52 -12.55
C ALA A 85 -9.09 12.33 -11.78
N LYS A 86 -8.91 13.01 -10.64
CA LYS A 86 -7.74 12.82 -9.77
C LYS A 86 -7.77 11.48 -9.05
N PHE A 87 -8.93 11.08 -8.51
CA PHE A 87 -9.09 9.81 -7.82
C PHE A 87 -8.94 8.63 -8.79
N GLU A 88 -9.54 8.71 -9.97
CA GLU A 88 -9.39 7.67 -11.00
C GLU A 88 -7.93 7.49 -11.42
N ARG A 89 -7.19 8.59 -11.65
CA ARG A 89 -5.76 8.52 -11.93
C ARG A 89 -4.96 7.88 -10.81
N ASN A 90 -5.28 8.18 -9.54
CA ASN A 90 -4.62 7.57 -8.40
C ASN A 90 -4.90 6.06 -8.33
N VAL A 91 -6.17 5.64 -8.46
CA VAL A 91 -6.56 4.22 -8.43
C VAL A 91 -5.91 3.45 -9.59
N SER A 92 -5.97 4.00 -10.81
CA SER A 92 -5.34 3.37 -11.98
C SER A 92 -3.82 3.25 -11.82
N ARG A 93 -3.16 4.26 -11.25
CA ARG A 93 -1.72 4.21 -10.97
C ARG A 93 -1.40 3.14 -9.92
N ASP A 94 -2.14 3.09 -8.83
CA ASP A 94 -1.99 2.09 -7.78
C ASP A 94 -2.13 0.66 -8.33
N GLU A 95 -3.14 0.41 -9.15
CA GLU A 95 -3.35 -0.90 -9.78
C GLU A 95 -2.17 -1.28 -10.68
N ARG A 96 -1.71 -0.35 -11.53
CA ARG A 96 -0.55 -0.55 -12.39
C ARG A 96 0.71 -0.90 -11.58
N ASP A 97 0.98 -0.14 -10.53
CA ASP A 97 2.19 -0.31 -9.72
C ASP A 97 2.16 -1.66 -8.96
N ARG A 98 1.01 -2.04 -8.40
CA ARG A 98 0.81 -3.34 -7.75
C ARG A 98 1.00 -4.49 -8.74
N LEU A 99 0.51 -4.35 -9.97
CA LEU A 99 0.68 -5.34 -11.03
C LEU A 99 2.15 -5.50 -11.44
N LEU A 100 2.88 -4.39 -11.62
CA LEU A 100 4.31 -4.43 -11.97
C LEU A 100 5.13 -5.10 -10.87
N LEU A 101 4.89 -4.73 -9.61
CA LEU A 101 5.53 -5.38 -8.47
C LEU A 101 5.22 -6.88 -8.43
N ALA A 102 3.96 -7.26 -8.62
CA ALA A 102 3.57 -8.66 -8.67
C ALA A 102 4.30 -9.39 -9.82
N GLN A 103 4.35 -8.82 -11.02
CA GLN A 103 5.07 -9.44 -12.15
C GLN A 103 6.57 -9.64 -11.87
N ASP A 104 7.19 -8.73 -11.12
CA ASP A 104 8.58 -8.83 -10.68
C ASP A 104 8.81 -9.83 -9.51
N GLY A 105 7.75 -10.51 -9.09
CA GLY A 105 7.77 -11.51 -8.04
C GLY A 105 7.70 -10.94 -6.63
N TRP A 106 7.20 -9.71 -6.47
CA TRP A 106 7.03 -9.10 -5.17
C TRP A 106 5.74 -9.56 -4.48
N THR A 107 5.82 -9.70 -3.16
CA THR A 107 4.65 -9.73 -2.30
C THR A 107 4.29 -8.29 -1.97
N VAL A 108 3.10 -7.87 -2.39
CA VAL A 108 2.59 -6.51 -2.17
C VAL A 108 1.56 -6.56 -1.04
N LEU A 109 1.81 -5.82 0.03
CA LEU A 109 0.94 -5.70 1.19
C LEU A 109 0.34 -4.29 1.19
N VAL A 110 -0.99 -4.18 1.09
CA VAL A 110 -1.69 -2.90 1.10
C VAL A 110 -2.40 -2.75 2.44
N ILE A 111 -2.12 -1.67 3.15
CA ILE A 111 -2.73 -1.33 4.43
C ILE A 111 -3.48 -0.03 4.25
N TRP A 112 -4.76 -0.02 4.61
CA TRP A 112 -5.56 1.20 4.60
C TRP A 112 -5.46 1.95 5.93
N GLU A 113 -5.40 3.27 5.87
CA GLU A 113 -5.35 4.14 7.06
C GLU A 113 -6.47 3.84 8.07
N CYS A 114 -7.68 3.52 7.60
CA CYS A 114 -8.82 3.20 8.47
C CYS A 114 -8.60 1.94 9.33
N ARG A 115 -7.74 1.02 8.88
CA ARG A 115 -7.35 -0.19 9.62
C ARG A 115 -6.27 0.10 10.67
N LEU A 116 -5.57 1.23 10.56
CA LEU A 116 -4.55 1.69 11.51
C LEU A 116 -5.12 2.57 12.65
N LYS A 117 -6.46 2.68 12.74
CA LYS A 117 -7.15 3.39 13.83
C LYS A 117 -7.26 2.52 15.08
N LYS A 118 -7.53 3.16 16.23
CA LYS A 118 -7.73 2.51 17.53
C LYS A 118 -8.80 1.41 17.41
N GLY A 119 -8.54 0.24 17.98
CA GLY A 119 -9.44 -0.94 17.95
C GLY A 119 -9.21 -1.92 16.79
N ARG A 120 -8.58 -1.48 15.68
CA ARG A 120 -8.21 -2.38 14.55
C ARG A 120 -6.70 -2.51 14.34
N PHE A 121 -5.94 -1.60 14.95
CA PHE A 121 -4.49 -1.52 14.77
C PHE A 121 -3.78 -2.83 15.10
N ASP A 122 -4.01 -3.40 16.28
CA ASP A 122 -3.27 -4.59 16.74
C ASP A 122 -3.52 -5.79 15.84
N ALA A 123 -4.80 -6.08 15.54
CA ALA A 123 -5.16 -7.15 14.61
C ALA A 123 -4.55 -6.96 13.21
N THR A 124 -4.56 -5.72 12.70
CA THR A 124 -3.97 -5.37 11.40
C THR A 124 -2.45 -5.56 11.40
N MET A 125 -1.78 -5.15 12.48
CA MET A 125 -0.33 -5.31 12.61
C MET A 125 0.07 -6.77 12.80
N SER A 126 -0.69 -7.54 13.58
CA SER A 126 -0.47 -8.99 13.73
C SER A 126 -0.60 -9.71 12.38
N ASP A 127 -1.60 -9.36 11.56
CA ASP A 127 -1.72 -9.89 10.21
C ASP A 127 -0.54 -9.45 9.33
N LEU A 128 -0.16 -8.16 9.36
CA LEU A 128 0.99 -7.65 8.60
C LEU A 128 2.27 -8.44 8.90
N ILE A 129 2.59 -8.59 10.18
CA ILE A 129 3.79 -9.30 10.65
C ILE A 129 3.74 -10.76 10.21
N ARG A 130 2.58 -11.41 10.31
CA ARG A 130 2.37 -12.79 9.84
C ARG A 130 2.64 -12.92 8.34
N GLN A 131 2.11 -12.01 7.52
CA GLN A 131 2.34 -12.03 6.06
C GLN A 131 3.81 -11.78 5.73
N ILE A 132 4.48 -10.84 6.40
CA ILE A 132 5.91 -10.58 6.19
C ILE A 132 6.74 -11.81 6.54
N ARG A 133 6.48 -12.45 7.68
CA ARG A 133 7.18 -13.68 8.10
C ARG A 133 6.95 -14.82 7.11
N ARG A 134 5.71 -15.01 6.65
CA ARG A 134 5.36 -16.03 5.63
C ARG A 134 6.08 -15.78 4.30
N ALA A 135 6.11 -14.55 3.84
CA ALA A 135 6.82 -14.17 2.61
C ALA A 135 8.35 -14.26 2.75
N SER A 136 8.87 -14.24 3.98
CA SER A 136 10.30 -14.38 4.28
C SER A 136 10.75 -15.84 4.45
N ALA A 137 9.83 -16.81 4.46
CA ALA A 137 10.14 -18.20 4.77
C ALA A 137 11.00 -18.86 3.66
N PRO A 138 12.00 -19.69 4.02
CA PRO A 138 12.77 -20.47 3.05
C PRO A 138 11.86 -21.34 2.20
N GLY A 139 12.02 -21.33 0.87
CA GLY A 139 11.19 -22.12 -0.03
C GLY A 139 9.82 -21.52 -0.38
N ALA A 140 9.46 -20.35 0.18
CA ALA A 140 8.35 -19.52 -0.32
C ALA A 140 8.71 -18.86 -1.67
N ARG A 141 9.20 -19.66 -2.63
CA ARG A 141 9.47 -19.18 -3.98
C ARG A 141 8.13 -19.07 -4.71
N THR A 142 7.95 -17.94 -5.39
CA THR A 142 7.26 -17.83 -6.69
C THR A 142 5.74 -17.60 -6.76
N GLN A 143 5.06 -17.14 -5.71
CA GLN A 143 3.75 -16.51 -5.94
C GLN A 143 3.77 -15.06 -5.50
N ALA A 144 3.97 -14.20 -6.50
CA ALA A 144 3.58 -12.82 -6.42
C ALA A 144 2.14 -12.72 -5.95
N ARG A 145 1.91 -12.02 -4.86
CA ARG A 145 0.60 -11.89 -4.22
C ARG A 145 0.41 -10.44 -3.84
N VAL A 146 -0.79 -9.94 -4.09
CA VAL A 146 -1.25 -8.67 -3.56
C VAL A 146 -2.23 -8.98 -2.46
N ILE A 147 -1.91 -8.57 -1.23
CA ILE A 147 -2.66 -8.87 -0.03
C ILE A 147 -3.10 -7.56 0.58
N GLU A 148 -4.40 -7.40 0.78
CA GLU A 148 -4.92 -6.30 1.58
C GLU A 148 -4.95 -6.73 3.06
N VAL A 149 -4.14 -6.07 3.87
CA VAL A 149 -3.91 -6.44 5.27
C VAL A 149 -5.03 -5.89 6.14
N GLY A 150 -5.59 -6.76 7.00
CA GLY A 150 -6.70 -6.41 7.89
C GLY A 150 -8.07 -6.34 7.21
N ALA A 151 -8.20 -6.77 5.96
CA ALA A 151 -9.48 -7.00 5.30
C ALA A 151 -10.03 -8.40 5.63
N THR A 152 -11.34 -8.51 5.87
CA THR A 152 -12.01 -9.81 6.13
C THR A 152 -12.10 -10.69 4.89
N ALA A 153 -11.98 -10.12 3.69
CA ALA A 153 -11.82 -10.84 2.44
C ALA A 153 -10.55 -10.33 1.74
N PRO A 154 -9.67 -11.22 1.23
CA PRO A 154 -8.57 -10.81 0.39
C PRO A 154 -9.14 -10.03 -0.80
N TRP A 155 -8.69 -8.79 -1.02
CA TRP A 155 -8.88 -8.16 -2.32
C TRP A 155 -8.21 -9.06 -3.35
N LYS A 156 -9.02 -9.78 -4.14
CA LYS A 156 -8.51 -10.59 -5.23
C LYS A 156 -8.00 -9.62 -6.27
N LEU A 157 -6.68 -9.48 -6.39
CA LEU A 157 -6.10 -9.08 -7.66
C LEU A 157 -6.77 -9.98 -8.70
N ARG A 158 -7.42 -9.43 -9.72
CA ARG A 158 -7.76 -10.23 -10.89
C ARG A 158 -6.42 -10.75 -11.40
N GLU A 159 -6.07 -11.98 -11.02
CA GLU A 159 -4.90 -12.68 -11.51
C GLU A 159 -5.13 -12.89 -13.01
N ARG A 160 -4.86 -11.86 -13.83
CA ARG A 160 -4.38 -12.15 -15.16
C ARG A 160 -3.02 -12.78 -14.92
N ARG A 161 -2.96 -14.11 -15.01
CA ARG A 161 -1.71 -14.86 -15.17
C ARG A 161 -0.98 -14.25 -16.37
N VAL A 162 -0.18 -13.21 -16.15
CA VAL A 162 0.75 -12.71 -17.15
C VAL A 162 1.91 -13.69 -17.08
N ARG A 163 1.98 -14.60 -18.06
CA ARG A 163 3.12 -15.49 -18.24
C ARG A 163 4.39 -14.64 -18.18
N ALA A 164 5.21 -14.85 -17.16
CA ALA A 164 6.49 -14.17 -17.01
C ALA A 164 7.30 -14.40 -18.30
N ARG A 165 7.49 -13.35 -19.10
CA ARG A 165 8.44 -13.38 -20.21
C ARG A 165 9.81 -13.55 -19.57
N ARG A 166 10.39 -14.74 -19.72
CA ARG A 166 11.80 -15.01 -19.43
C ARG A 166 12.63 -13.92 -20.14
N ARG A 167 13.22 -13.02 -19.37
CA ARG A 167 14.24 -12.09 -19.88
C ARG A 167 15.44 -12.96 -20.30
N ASN A 168 15.57 -13.12 -21.61
CA ASN A 168 16.74 -13.70 -22.23
C ASN A 168 17.94 -12.80 -21.88
N ARG A 169 18.92 -13.35 -21.16
CA ARG A 169 20.23 -12.74 -21.04
C ARG A 169 20.90 -12.89 -22.41
N ARG A 170 21.32 -11.78 -22.99
CA ARG A 170 22.46 -11.73 -23.92
C ARG A 170 23.48 -10.81 -23.28
#